data_AF-G0GAH8-F1
#
_entry.id   AF-G0GAH8-F1
#
_cell.length_a   1.000
_cell.length_b   1.000
_cell.length_c   1.000
_cell.angle_alpha   90.00
_cell.angle_beta   90.00
_cell.angle_gamma   90.00
#
_symmetry.space_group_name_H-M   'P 1'
#
loop_
_entity.id
_entity.type
_entity.pdbx_description
1 polymer ?
#
loop_
_entity_poly.entity_id
_entity_poly.type
_entity_poly.pdbx_seq_one_letter_code
_entity_poly.pdbx_strand_id
1 'polypeptide(L)'
;MKRALSVLGIILGVLVILFLAGCEEAGAGGGGGGEETQGFVPHGGTYALKVETGDAGWKTAWYYDIENHVSADQTYHYAVWVYQETGSDQQFTLTLKSSDGSTEHYNSVFYQQTVPSGEWTLLEADFTLDSATLGNPTDLYLESATNPITFYFDDFVITQNDTEVVTWDFEDGTEQGWQGNNATVTVVTAE
;
A
#
# COMPACT_ATOMS: atom_id res chain seq x y z
N MET A 1 68.88 8.99 10.54
CA MET A 1 69.11 10.44 10.68
C MET A 1 67.84 11.18 10.25
N LYS A 2 67.47 12.29 10.91
CA LYS A 2 66.21 13.07 10.76
C LYS A 2 64.96 12.26 11.17
N ARG A 3 64.22 12.54 12.26
CA ARG A 3 63.52 13.75 12.78
C ARG A 3 62.26 14.17 12.00
N ALA A 4 61.11 13.75 12.57
CA ALA A 4 59.85 14.46 12.80
C ALA A 4 59.15 15.25 11.67
N LEU A 5 57.83 15.00 11.52
CA LEU A 5 56.83 15.99 11.92
C LEU A 5 55.50 15.32 12.33
N SER A 6 54.72 15.99 13.18
CA SER A 6 53.36 15.61 13.58
C SER A 6 52.38 16.61 12.96
N VAL A 7 51.21 16.14 12.50
CA VAL A 7 50.01 16.98 12.36
C VAL A 7 48.80 16.17 12.82
N LEU A 8 48.07 16.74 13.76
CA LEU A 8 46.76 16.28 14.23
C LEU A 8 45.68 16.84 13.29
N GLY A 9 44.72 16.01 12.86
CA GLY A 9 43.63 16.43 11.99
C GLY A 9 42.38 15.58 12.21
N ILE A 10 41.44 16.08 13.00
CA ILE A 10 40.09 15.53 13.11
C ILE A 10 39.31 15.98 11.86
N ILE A 11 38.59 15.08 11.20
CA ILE A 11 37.31 15.38 10.54
C ILE A 11 36.44 14.12 10.59
N LEU A 12 35.21 14.32 11.05
CA LEU A 12 34.11 13.36 11.04
C LEU A 12 33.57 13.26 9.60
N GLY A 13 33.44 12.06 9.05
CA GLY A 13 33.01 11.85 7.65
C GLY A 13 32.12 10.63 7.50
N VAL A 14 30.87 10.86 7.09
CA VAL A 14 29.82 9.83 6.95
C VAL A 14 30.16 8.88 5.80
N LEU A 15 29.99 7.57 6.04
CA LEU A 15 30.01 6.55 4.99
C LEU A 15 28.67 6.55 4.26
N VAL A 16 28.56 7.31 3.16
CA VAL A 16 27.43 7.20 2.24
C VAL A 16 27.79 6.21 1.14
N ILE A 17 27.01 5.13 1.03
CA ILE A 17 27.12 4.17 -0.07
C ILE A 17 26.33 4.76 -1.25
N LEU A 18 27.02 5.21 -2.31
CA LEU A 18 26.35 5.55 -3.56
C LEU A 18 25.93 4.26 -4.28
N PHE A 19 24.64 4.14 -4.59
CA PHE A 19 24.20 3.29 -5.71
C PHE A 19 24.39 4.06 -7.03
N LEU A 20 24.97 3.41 -8.03
CA LEU A 20 25.16 3.99 -9.36
C LEU A 20 23.86 3.88 -10.18
N ALA A 21 23.33 5.02 -10.62
CA ALA A 21 22.56 5.12 -11.84
C ALA A 21 23.38 5.95 -12.85
N GLY A 22 24.26 5.28 -13.59
CA GLY A 22 25.20 5.92 -14.51
C GLY A 22 24.70 5.97 -15.95
N CYS A 23 24.40 7.17 -16.44
CA CYS A 23 24.47 7.52 -17.86
C CYS A 23 25.20 8.87 -17.99
N GLU A 24 26.49 8.82 -18.34
CA GLU A 24 27.36 9.96 -18.74
C GLU A 24 26.84 10.58 -20.06
N GLU A 25 27.02 11.85 -20.45
CA GLU A 25 27.85 13.03 -20.08
C GLU A 25 27.04 14.30 -20.51
N ALA A 26 27.19 15.55 -20.03
CA ALA A 26 28.16 16.20 -19.12
C ALA A 26 27.54 17.49 -18.51
N GLY A 27 28.05 17.99 -17.38
CA GLY A 27 27.71 19.34 -16.87
C GLY A 27 28.14 19.62 -15.42
N ALA A 28 29.00 20.62 -15.20
CA ALA A 28 29.61 20.89 -13.89
C ALA A 28 28.89 21.97 -13.06
N GLY A 29 28.78 21.72 -11.75
CA GLY A 29 28.29 22.65 -10.72
C GLY A 29 27.05 22.11 -9.99
N GLY A 30 26.92 22.23 -8.66
CA GLY A 30 27.87 22.77 -7.68
C GLY A 30 27.16 23.26 -6.41
N GLY A 31 27.10 22.40 -5.39
CA GLY A 31 26.73 22.77 -4.01
C GLY A 31 25.24 22.99 -3.75
N GLY A 32 24.69 22.23 -2.80
CA GLY A 32 23.32 22.40 -2.30
C GLY A 32 22.84 21.12 -1.63
N GLY A 33 22.91 21.07 -0.30
CA GLY A 33 22.20 20.04 0.44
C GLY A 33 20.73 20.41 0.49
N GLY A 34 19.93 19.78 -0.35
CA GLY A 34 18.52 19.52 -0.07
C GLY A 34 18.39 18.03 0.20
N GLU A 35 17.79 17.66 1.32
CA GLU A 35 16.98 16.44 1.30
C GLU A 35 15.80 16.80 0.39
N GLU A 36 15.79 16.26 -0.83
CA GLU A 36 14.55 16.27 -1.59
C GLU A 36 13.57 15.43 -0.79
N THR A 37 12.46 16.04 -0.37
CA THR A 37 11.26 15.29 0.00
C THR A 37 10.94 14.42 -1.19
N GLN A 38 11.27 13.12 -1.08
CA GLN A 38 10.78 12.10 -1.98
C GLN A 38 9.25 12.20 -1.89
N GLY A 39 8.63 12.76 -2.92
CA GLY A 39 7.17 12.84 -2.98
C GLY A 39 6.58 11.44 -3.02
N PHE A 40 5.27 11.36 -2.82
CA PHE A 40 4.55 10.13 -3.12
C PHE A 40 4.84 9.71 -4.56
N VAL A 41 5.17 8.43 -4.77
CA VAL A 41 5.28 7.80 -6.10
C VAL A 41 4.44 6.53 -6.06
N PRO A 42 3.56 6.28 -7.05
CA PRO A 42 2.87 5.00 -7.25
C PRO A 42 3.82 3.80 -7.18
N HIS A 43 3.30 2.63 -6.80
CA HIS A 43 4.09 1.41 -6.74
C HIS A 43 4.33 0.88 -8.17
N GLY A 44 3.24 0.78 -8.92
CA GLY A 44 3.21 0.48 -10.35
C GLY A 44 3.00 1.74 -11.19
N GLY A 45 3.27 1.63 -12.49
CA GLY A 45 2.76 2.55 -13.50
C GLY A 45 2.93 4.06 -13.23
N THR A 46 1.79 4.76 -13.24
CA THR A 46 1.62 6.23 -13.22
C THR A 46 0.62 6.67 -12.16
N TYR A 47 -0.29 5.78 -11.75
CA TYR A 47 -1.45 6.05 -10.93
C TYR A 47 -1.52 5.11 -9.72
N ALA A 48 -2.15 5.58 -8.65
CA ALA A 48 -2.48 4.78 -7.47
C ALA A 48 -3.73 5.32 -6.79
N LEU A 49 -4.37 4.54 -5.92
CA LEU A 49 -5.58 4.96 -5.21
C LEU A 49 -5.24 5.59 -3.85
N LYS A 50 -5.50 6.90 -3.71
CA LYS A 50 -5.41 7.64 -2.44
C LYS A 50 -6.71 7.47 -1.65
N VAL A 51 -6.58 7.19 -0.36
CA VAL A 51 -7.68 7.03 0.59
C VAL A 51 -7.46 7.98 1.78
N GLU A 52 -8.44 8.83 2.05
CA GLU A 52 -8.44 9.76 3.20
C GLU A 52 -9.57 9.38 4.15
N THR A 53 -9.24 8.74 5.29
CA THR A 53 -10.28 8.16 6.15
C THR A 53 -10.99 9.20 7.00
N GLY A 54 -10.30 10.22 7.52
CA GLY A 54 -10.89 11.13 8.50
C GLY A 54 -11.23 10.46 9.85
N ASP A 55 -11.90 11.18 10.74
CA ASP A 55 -11.82 10.91 12.20
C ASP A 55 -12.57 9.67 12.75
N ALA A 56 -13.17 8.82 11.91
CA ALA A 56 -14.03 7.72 12.37
C ALA A 56 -13.60 6.37 11.80
N GLY A 57 -13.34 5.39 12.68
CA GLY A 57 -12.72 4.12 12.32
C GLY A 57 -13.55 3.15 11.46
N TRP A 58 -14.78 3.50 11.09
CA TRP A 58 -15.59 2.75 10.13
C TRP A 58 -15.45 3.29 8.69
N LYS A 59 -14.61 4.31 8.49
CA LYS A 59 -14.38 4.94 7.20
C LYS A 59 -13.22 4.28 6.46
N THR A 60 -13.48 3.82 5.26
CA THR A 60 -12.62 2.86 4.53
C THR A 60 -12.81 2.99 3.02
N ALA A 61 -11.86 2.48 2.24
CA ALA A 61 -12.07 2.20 0.82
C ALA A 61 -12.81 0.87 0.67
N TRP A 62 -13.93 0.90 -0.05
CA TRP A 62 -14.92 -0.17 -0.15
C TRP A 62 -15.16 -0.54 -1.61
N TYR A 63 -15.20 -1.83 -1.91
CA TYR A 63 -15.58 -2.41 -3.18
C TYR A 63 -16.88 -3.21 -3.00
N TYR A 64 -17.93 -2.79 -3.69
CA TYR A 64 -19.25 -3.43 -3.65
C TYR A 64 -19.36 -4.56 -4.67
N ASP A 65 -20.27 -5.49 -4.43
CA ASP A 65 -20.64 -6.59 -5.34
C ASP A 65 -19.43 -7.50 -5.74
N ILE A 66 -18.56 -7.82 -4.77
CA ILE A 66 -17.32 -8.61 -4.99
C ILE A 66 -17.62 -10.06 -5.43
N GLU A 67 -18.84 -10.56 -5.20
CA GLU A 67 -19.31 -11.89 -5.64
C GLU A 67 -19.34 -12.05 -7.17
N ASN A 68 -19.23 -10.96 -7.93
CA ASN A 68 -19.03 -11.01 -9.38
C ASN A 68 -17.64 -11.55 -9.78
N HIS A 69 -16.70 -11.59 -8.83
CA HIS A 69 -15.29 -11.97 -9.07
C HIS A 69 -14.84 -13.16 -8.21
N VAL A 70 -15.28 -13.23 -6.95
CA VAL A 70 -14.93 -14.31 -6.01
C VAL A 70 -16.15 -15.09 -5.53
N SER A 71 -15.97 -16.37 -5.21
CA SER A 71 -17.03 -17.24 -4.70
C SER A 71 -16.66 -17.86 -3.36
N ALA A 72 -17.66 -18.22 -2.57
CA ALA A 72 -17.46 -19.01 -1.36
C ALA A 72 -16.95 -20.44 -1.71
N ASP A 73 -16.42 -21.14 -0.70
CA ASP A 73 -15.84 -22.48 -0.76
C ASP A 73 -14.63 -22.67 -1.70
N GLN A 74 -14.12 -21.56 -2.26
CA GLN A 74 -12.93 -21.50 -3.09
C GLN A 74 -11.78 -20.79 -2.35
N THR A 75 -10.55 -21.25 -2.55
CA THR A 75 -9.34 -20.54 -2.09
C THR A 75 -8.91 -19.52 -3.14
N TYR A 76 -8.65 -18.30 -2.68
CA TYR A 76 -8.04 -17.23 -3.45
C TYR A 76 -6.86 -16.66 -2.68
N HIS A 77 -5.85 -16.20 -3.41
CA HIS A 77 -4.76 -15.41 -2.87
C HIS A 77 -5.05 -13.93 -3.14
N TYR A 78 -5.06 -13.12 -2.08
CA TYR A 78 -5.29 -11.67 -2.14
C TYR A 78 -3.97 -10.96 -1.86
N ALA A 79 -3.60 -10.01 -2.72
CA ALA A 79 -2.37 -9.24 -2.63
C ALA A 79 -2.67 -7.75 -2.92
N VAL A 80 -2.06 -6.85 -2.15
CA VAL A 80 -2.16 -5.40 -2.36
C VAL A 80 -0.92 -4.69 -1.85
N TRP A 81 -0.39 -3.72 -2.61
CA TRP A 81 0.65 -2.83 -2.12
C TRP A 81 0.02 -1.65 -1.38
N VAL A 82 0.53 -1.34 -0.19
CA VAL A 82 0.00 -0.25 0.66
C VAL A 82 1.14 0.66 1.11
N TYR A 83 0.88 1.97 1.15
CA TYR A 83 1.82 3.02 1.53
C TYR A 83 1.15 4.09 2.40
N GLN A 84 1.89 4.65 3.36
CA GLN A 84 1.42 5.68 4.29
C GLN A 84 2.60 6.46 4.89
N GLU A 85 2.39 7.71 5.32
CA GLU A 85 3.44 8.59 5.85
C GLU A 85 3.10 9.25 7.20
N THR A 86 2.51 8.52 8.15
CA THR A 86 2.16 9.09 9.48
C THR A 86 3.37 9.32 10.39
N GLY A 87 4.57 8.89 10.00
CA GLY A 87 5.79 8.94 10.81
C GLY A 87 5.96 7.75 11.77
N SER A 88 5.08 6.74 11.71
CA SER A 88 5.23 5.48 12.44
C SER A 88 4.48 4.32 11.76
N ASP A 89 4.85 3.09 12.12
CA ASP A 89 4.19 1.87 11.68
C ASP A 89 2.66 1.92 11.91
N GLN A 90 1.90 1.59 10.87
CA GLN A 90 0.45 1.46 10.93
C GLN A 90 0.04 0.02 10.64
N GLN A 91 -1.19 -0.35 11.02
CA GLN A 91 -1.72 -1.71 10.82
C GLN A 91 -2.98 -1.66 9.95
N PHE A 92 -3.07 -2.57 8.99
CA PHE A 92 -4.16 -2.64 8.02
C PHE A 92 -4.83 -4.02 8.02
N THR A 93 -6.12 -4.02 7.74
CA THR A 93 -6.98 -5.21 7.64
C THR A 93 -7.74 -5.17 6.33
N LEU A 94 -7.63 -6.22 5.52
CA LEU A 94 -8.52 -6.46 4.39
C LEU A 94 -9.65 -7.37 4.87
N THR A 95 -10.89 -6.92 4.74
CA THR A 95 -12.08 -7.65 5.19
C THR A 95 -12.96 -7.99 4.00
N LEU A 96 -13.24 -9.28 3.83
CA LEU A 96 -14.29 -9.80 2.96
C LEU A 96 -15.58 -9.90 3.78
N LYS A 97 -16.55 -9.05 3.46
CA LYS A 97 -17.90 -9.13 4.03
C LYS A 97 -18.70 -10.21 3.30
N SER A 98 -19.52 -10.93 4.05
CA SER A 98 -20.39 -11.99 3.52
C SER A 98 -21.76 -12.02 4.19
N SER A 99 -22.72 -12.69 3.58
CA SER A 99 -24.07 -12.87 4.14
C SER A 99 -24.72 -14.20 3.74
N ASP A 100 -25.47 -14.78 4.68
CA ASP A 100 -26.39 -15.90 4.44
C ASP A 100 -27.80 -15.42 3.99
N GLY A 101 -27.98 -14.11 3.79
CA GLY A 101 -29.27 -13.46 3.50
C GLY A 101 -30.07 -13.06 4.74
N SER A 102 -29.59 -13.39 5.95
CA SER A 102 -30.20 -13.04 7.23
C SER A 102 -29.25 -12.30 8.18
N THR A 103 -27.96 -12.63 8.12
CA THR A 103 -26.88 -12.12 8.96
C THR A 103 -25.74 -11.61 8.07
N GLU A 104 -25.07 -10.54 8.49
CA GLU A 104 -23.82 -10.08 7.88
C GLU A 104 -22.63 -10.57 8.70
N HIS A 105 -21.57 -10.99 8.01
CA HIS A 105 -20.32 -11.46 8.58
C HIS A 105 -19.16 -10.62 8.04
N TYR A 106 -18.16 -10.39 8.86
CA TYR A 106 -17.03 -9.51 8.58
C TYR A 106 -15.74 -10.30 8.78
N ASN A 107 -15.17 -10.81 7.68
CA ASN A 107 -14.14 -11.83 7.72
C ASN A 107 -12.79 -11.23 7.28
N SER A 108 -11.84 -11.12 8.19
CA SER A 108 -10.49 -10.64 7.85
C SER A 108 -9.77 -11.66 6.96
N VAL A 109 -9.49 -11.25 5.71
CA VAL A 109 -8.60 -11.95 4.78
C VAL A 109 -7.17 -11.94 5.32
N PHE A 110 -6.73 -10.76 5.74
CA PHE A 110 -5.61 -10.57 6.65
C PHE A 110 -5.99 -9.57 7.74
N TYR A 111 -5.41 -9.71 8.93
CA TYR A 111 -5.72 -8.89 10.10
C TYR A 111 -4.49 -8.14 10.60
N GLN A 112 -4.58 -6.81 10.67
CA GLN A 112 -3.57 -5.92 11.24
C GLN A 112 -2.13 -6.19 10.78
N GLN A 113 -1.93 -6.43 9.48
CA GLN A 113 -0.58 -6.50 8.92
C GLN A 113 0.07 -5.10 8.93
N THR A 114 1.37 -5.04 9.22
CA THR A 114 2.09 -3.79 9.47
C THR A 114 2.62 -3.16 8.17
N VAL A 115 2.40 -1.86 8.01
CA VAL A 115 2.96 -1.02 6.95
C VAL A 115 3.84 0.06 7.61
N PRO A 116 5.18 0.04 7.43
CA PRO A 116 6.07 1.11 7.89
C PRO A 116 5.73 2.47 7.25
N SER A 117 6.20 3.56 7.87
CA SER A 117 6.00 4.90 7.32
C SER A 117 6.99 5.20 6.20
N GLY A 118 6.49 5.62 5.04
CA GLY A 118 7.30 6.00 3.88
C GLY A 118 7.78 4.83 3.01
N GLU A 119 7.23 3.62 3.19
CA GLU A 119 7.64 2.42 2.46
C GLU A 119 6.43 1.68 1.86
N TRP A 120 6.48 1.37 0.56
CA TRP A 120 5.50 0.50 -0.08
C TRP A 120 5.64 -0.92 0.47
N THR A 121 4.55 -1.48 0.98
CA THR A 121 4.54 -2.79 1.64
C THR A 121 3.47 -3.68 1.02
N LEU A 122 3.87 -4.86 0.56
CA LEU A 122 2.95 -5.90 0.11
C LEU A 122 2.22 -6.49 1.32
N LEU A 123 0.89 -6.41 1.31
CA LEU A 123 0.01 -7.11 2.23
C LEU A 123 -0.68 -8.24 1.48
N GLU A 124 -0.54 -9.47 1.96
CA GLU A 124 -1.02 -10.65 1.26
C GLU A 124 -1.53 -11.76 2.20
N ALA A 125 -2.50 -12.55 1.72
CA ALA A 125 -2.97 -13.78 2.37
C ALA A 125 -3.77 -14.69 1.42
N ASP A 126 -3.66 -16.00 1.65
CA ASP A 126 -4.61 -16.98 1.13
C ASP A 126 -5.87 -17.02 2.02
N PHE A 127 -7.06 -16.96 1.41
CA PHE A 127 -8.33 -17.00 2.14
C PHE A 127 -9.38 -17.87 1.45
N THR A 128 -10.22 -18.52 2.26
CA THR A 128 -11.37 -19.33 1.84
C THR A 128 -12.55 -19.02 2.75
N LEU A 129 -13.66 -18.57 2.16
CA LEU A 129 -14.91 -18.33 2.88
C LEU A 129 -15.73 -19.64 2.95
N ASP A 130 -16.05 -20.11 4.15
CA ASP A 130 -16.95 -21.27 4.34
C ASP A 130 -18.42 -20.86 4.17
N SER A 131 -19.05 -21.28 3.08
CA SER A 131 -20.44 -20.92 2.78
C SER A 131 -21.44 -21.48 3.79
N ALA A 132 -21.11 -22.60 4.44
CA ALA A 132 -22.00 -23.28 5.37
C ALA A 132 -22.16 -22.53 6.71
N THR A 133 -21.25 -21.61 7.03
CA THR A 133 -21.28 -20.84 8.30
C THR A 133 -21.25 -19.32 8.12
N LEU A 134 -20.79 -18.81 6.96
CA LEU A 134 -20.61 -17.38 6.70
C LEU A 134 -21.37 -16.86 5.46
N GLY A 135 -22.04 -17.75 4.72
CA GLY A 135 -22.79 -17.42 3.52
C GLY A 135 -21.91 -17.06 2.32
N ASN A 136 -22.40 -16.17 1.45
CA ASN A 136 -21.71 -15.78 0.21
C ASN A 136 -21.02 -14.41 0.38
N PRO A 137 -19.90 -14.15 -0.31
CA PRO A 137 -19.29 -12.82 -0.31
C PRO A 137 -20.29 -11.75 -0.80
N THR A 138 -20.11 -10.50 -0.36
CA THR A 138 -20.90 -9.33 -0.83
C THR A 138 -20.04 -8.11 -1.09
N ASP A 139 -19.07 -7.84 -0.21
CA ASP A 139 -18.26 -6.62 -0.25
C ASP A 139 -16.82 -6.92 0.18
N LEU A 140 -15.88 -6.09 -0.26
CA LEU A 140 -14.47 -6.14 0.14
C LEU A 140 -14.03 -4.73 0.56
N TYR A 141 -13.31 -4.60 1.67
CA TYR A 141 -12.81 -3.27 2.09
C TYR A 141 -11.47 -3.34 2.82
N LEU A 142 -10.67 -2.28 2.66
CA LEU A 142 -9.34 -2.14 3.27
C LEU A 142 -9.37 -1.01 4.31
N GLU A 143 -9.13 -1.35 5.58
CA GLU A 143 -9.22 -0.42 6.70
C GLU A 143 -7.87 -0.28 7.45
N SER A 144 -7.59 0.92 7.95
CA SER A 144 -6.50 1.17 8.89
C SER A 144 -7.02 1.09 10.32
N ALA A 145 -6.23 0.49 11.21
CA ALA A 145 -6.49 0.50 12.65
C ALA A 145 -6.37 1.90 13.28
N THR A 146 -5.70 2.84 12.62
CA THR A 146 -5.48 4.22 13.08
C THR A 146 -6.26 5.20 12.20
N ASN A 147 -7.02 6.10 12.82
CA ASN A 147 -7.78 7.13 12.11
C ASN A 147 -7.76 8.46 12.89
N PRO A 148 -7.72 9.63 12.23
CA PRO A 148 -7.62 9.82 10.77
C PRO A 148 -6.26 9.41 10.21
N ILE A 149 -6.27 8.90 8.97
CA ILE A 149 -5.06 8.61 8.19
C ILE A 149 -5.32 8.91 6.70
N THR A 150 -4.25 9.30 6.01
CA THR A 150 -4.18 9.23 4.54
C THR A 150 -3.23 8.11 4.19
N PHE A 151 -3.69 7.17 3.37
CA PHE A 151 -2.89 6.07 2.84
C PHE A 151 -3.18 5.89 1.36
N TYR A 152 -2.34 5.10 0.71
CA TYR A 152 -2.41 4.80 -0.70
C TYR A 152 -2.36 3.29 -0.87
N PHE A 153 -3.06 2.77 -1.86
CA PHE A 153 -2.86 1.39 -2.30
C PHE A 153 -2.89 1.27 -3.82
N ASP A 154 -2.23 0.23 -4.29
CA ASP A 154 -1.86 0.05 -5.69
C ASP A 154 -1.62 -1.44 -5.98
N ASP A 155 -1.58 -1.82 -7.27
CA ASP A 155 -1.35 -3.19 -7.76
C ASP A 155 -2.17 -4.25 -6.98
N PHE A 156 -3.48 -4.00 -6.78
CA PHE A 156 -4.34 -4.93 -6.05
C PHE A 156 -4.68 -6.12 -6.96
N VAL A 157 -4.33 -7.34 -6.52
CA VAL A 157 -4.55 -8.56 -7.29
C VAL A 157 -5.29 -9.61 -6.45
N ILE A 158 -6.24 -10.30 -7.07
CA ILE A 158 -6.79 -11.56 -6.56
C ILE A 158 -6.44 -12.65 -7.57
N THR A 159 -5.80 -13.73 -7.12
CA THR A 159 -5.52 -14.91 -7.96
C THR A 159 -6.21 -16.17 -7.45
N GLN A 160 -6.45 -17.10 -8.37
CA GLN A 160 -6.87 -18.47 -8.09
C GLN A 160 -6.08 -19.42 -9.00
N ASN A 161 -5.37 -20.38 -8.41
CA ASN A 161 -4.52 -21.33 -9.16
C ASN A 161 -3.56 -20.62 -10.15
N ASP A 162 -2.77 -19.67 -9.65
CA ASP A 162 -1.81 -18.86 -10.41
C ASP A 162 -2.43 -18.03 -11.57
N THR A 163 -3.75 -17.84 -11.57
CA THR A 163 -4.48 -17.03 -12.57
C THR A 163 -5.09 -15.81 -11.89
N GLU A 164 -4.78 -14.61 -12.38
CA GLU A 164 -5.44 -13.37 -11.99
C GLU A 164 -6.93 -13.43 -12.36
N VAL A 165 -7.80 -13.24 -11.36
CA VAL A 165 -9.26 -13.09 -11.55
C VAL A 165 -9.70 -11.64 -11.39
N VAL A 166 -8.90 -10.84 -10.68
CA VAL A 166 -9.06 -9.40 -10.48
C VAL A 166 -7.68 -8.77 -10.47
N THR A 167 -7.55 -7.64 -11.16
CA THR A 167 -6.38 -6.75 -11.14
C THR A 167 -6.90 -5.33 -11.11
N TRP A 168 -6.50 -4.54 -10.11
CA TRP A 168 -6.76 -3.10 -10.02
C TRP A 168 -5.44 -2.35 -9.86
N ASP A 169 -4.99 -1.80 -10.99
CA ASP A 169 -3.75 -1.04 -11.18
C ASP A 169 -3.99 0.47 -11.32
N PHE A 170 -5.26 0.90 -11.39
CA PHE A 170 -5.69 2.29 -11.58
C PHE A 170 -5.12 3.01 -12.83
N GLU A 171 -4.44 2.31 -13.74
CA GLU A 171 -3.73 2.89 -14.89
C GLU A 171 -4.68 3.41 -15.99
N ASP A 172 -5.99 3.10 -15.90
CA ASP A 172 -7.03 3.74 -16.71
C ASP A 172 -7.46 5.13 -16.18
N GLY A 173 -6.91 5.56 -15.04
CA GLY A 173 -7.19 6.84 -14.39
C GLY A 173 -8.55 6.88 -13.65
N THR A 174 -9.14 5.72 -13.37
CA THR A 174 -10.42 5.59 -12.64
C THR A 174 -10.26 4.79 -11.35
N GLU A 175 -11.16 4.98 -10.39
CA GLU A 175 -11.15 4.23 -9.13
C GLU A 175 -11.50 2.73 -9.31
N GLN A 176 -11.72 2.26 -10.55
CA GLN A 176 -11.97 0.86 -10.94
C GLN A 176 -13.09 0.14 -10.15
N GLY A 177 -13.99 0.90 -9.51
CA GLY A 177 -15.13 0.41 -8.71
C GLY A 177 -15.00 0.64 -7.21
N TRP A 178 -13.80 0.99 -6.72
CA TRP A 178 -13.58 1.37 -5.33
C TRP A 178 -14.26 2.71 -5.00
N GLN A 179 -14.82 2.79 -3.79
CA GLN A 179 -15.56 3.93 -3.31
C GLN A 179 -15.20 4.25 -1.85
N GLY A 180 -15.27 5.51 -1.47
CA GLY A 180 -15.10 5.90 -0.08
C GLY A 180 -16.38 5.64 0.73
N ASN A 181 -16.35 4.70 1.67
CA ASN A 181 -17.40 4.62 2.69
C ASN A 181 -17.18 5.73 3.71
N ASN A 182 -17.65 6.94 3.40
CA ASN A 182 -17.46 8.17 4.18
C ASN A 182 -16.00 8.63 4.38
N ALA A 183 -15.04 7.90 3.79
CA ALA A 183 -13.71 8.36 3.39
C ALA A 183 -13.77 9.11 2.05
N THR A 184 -12.71 9.83 1.69
CA THR A 184 -12.45 10.23 0.29
C THR A 184 -11.62 9.14 -0.38
N VAL A 185 -11.96 8.80 -1.62
CA VAL A 185 -11.18 7.88 -2.48
C VAL A 185 -11.00 8.58 -3.83
N THR A 186 -9.77 8.62 -4.33
CA THR A 186 -9.39 9.30 -5.58
C THR A 186 -8.14 8.65 -6.19
N VAL A 187 -8.12 8.48 -7.51
CA VAL A 187 -6.87 8.15 -8.22
C VAL A 187 -5.94 9.37 -8.26
N VAL A 188 -4.66 9.16 -7.99
CA VAL A 188 -3.61 10.20 -8.00
C VAL A 188 -2.36 9.72 -8.76
N THR A 189 -1.54 10.66 -9.21
CA THR A 189 -0.19 10.40 -9.73
C THR A 189 0.86 10.70 -8.66
N ALA A 190 2.15 10.56 -9.00
CA ALA A 190 3.23 11.10 -8.17
C ALA A 190 3.06 12.62 -7.88
N GLU A 191 3.52 13.07 -6.70
CA GLU A 191 3.46 14.47 -6.23
C GLU A 191 4.79 15.25 -6.45
#